data_AF-A0A512DV23-F1
#
_entry.id   AF-A0A512DV23-F1
#
_cell.length_a   1.000
_cell.length_b   1.000
_cell.length_c   1.000
_cell.angle_alpha   90.00
_cell.angle_beta   90.00
_cell.angle_gamma   90.00
#
_symmetry.space_group_name_H-M   'P 1'
#
loop_
_entity.id
_entity.type
_entity.pdbx_description
1 polymer ?
#
loop_
_entity_poly.entity_id
_entity_poly.type
_entity_poly.pdbx_seq_one_letter_code
_entity_poly.pdbx_strand_id
1 'polypeptide(L)'
;MDIKYRPLALACFIAVLYVWAFSQIPVIALPHWGHDDGLFVRLARNLTQTGWLGVYDSTTLIKGPMFPAWLALNNALGLPLRFSQALLNVLAAGVAVSALRPMIRQEGVAVAIFAALLFNPFVYSGKQLQVLREITYLPLTVLILGLGFWWLRLQDRALARRVPLAMAMGVTLFFYWTTREEGIWIVPALAAGLFLDLGGRWRSSEIGWQEMRREAVLVALTAIIPFLGIQAISIINHKAYSIYSVVEFKNSKFLAAYSALYRVRHDNDGDRVAVPREAWREIYPFSPAARELQPYVDGELFRDWAETGCSSSRIVPCHGEISVGHFMYALRDAVWRAGYQDGPSGEAFYERLAHEVDSACADGRLSCRPPRYGIMPPMDVATVLRSLRLMPEAVAVLVGLRELSIEEQASDGPIQMLMPFLDYIRADGFPLEDDFSEEYYLLQNPDVAAAVRRGDLKSGGEHYKLHGKQEGRSGTGVRLTRNEQPGRTVMSLLSALGRAYQLLIPVATALGLAAFGWRLWIAVGTGRFPLPLIVSAMLLAVVVSRLSLVCILSVYGMAIIREQYLAPASGALILFSIISCSDAVNHLLDRYRGGKPDRAAKHPLVN
;
A
#
# COMPACT_ATOMS: atom_id res chain seq x y z
N MET A 1 8.65 -17.46 38.78
CA MET A 1 7.59 -17.15 37.80
C MET A 1 6.90 -18.44 37.41
N ASP A 2 5.59 -18.52 37.61
CA ASP A 2 4.75 -19.65 37.25
C ASP A 2 4.97 -20.07 35.79
N ILE A 3 5.08 -21.37 35.52
CA ILE A 3 5.36 -21.93 34.17
C ILE A 3 4.31 -21.43 33.14
N LYS A 4 3.08 -21.15 33.60
CA LYS A 4 1.95 -20.65 32.81
C LYS A 4 2.17 -19.27 32.16
N TYR A 5 3.02 -18.41 32.73
CA TYR A 5 3.24 -17.04 32.24
C TYR A 5 4.48 -16.88 31.35
N ARG A 6 5.32 -17.92 31.24
CA ARG A 6 6.55 -17.90 30.41
C ARG A 6 6.31 -17.48 28.95
N PRO A 7 5.29 -17.99 28.20
CA PRO A 7 5.12 -17.60 26.80
C PRO A 7 4.65 -16.16 26.64
N LEU A 8 3.81 -15.65 27.55
CA LEU A 8 3.37 -14.26 27.53
C LEU A 8 4.51 -13.31 27.88
N ALA A 9 5.31 -13.63 28.90
CA ALA A 9 6.49 -12.85 29.26
C ALA A 9 7.50 -12.80 28.10
N LEU A 10 7.71 -13.93 27.41
CA LEU A 10 8.55 -14.01 26.23
C LEU A 10 7.99 -13.16 25.07
N ALA A 11 6.69 -13.22 24.81
CA ALA A 11 6.06 -12.39 23.78
C ALA A 11 6.20 -10.89 24.10
N CYS A 12 6.00 -10.48 25.36
CA CYS A 12 6.22 -9.10 25.79
C CYS A 12 7.68 -8.68 25.62
N PHE A 13 8.63 -9.54 25.98
CA PHE A 13 10.06 -9.29 25.77
C PHE A 13 10.39 -9.12 24.29
N ILE A 14 9.88 -9.98 23.41
CA ILE A 14 10.06 -9.88 21.96
C ILE A 14 9.44 -8.58 21.42
N ALA A 15 8.28 -8.17 21.91
CA ALA A 15 7.63 -6.92 21.51
C ALA A 15 8.49 -5.70 21.90
N VAL A 16 9.02 -5.67 23.14
CA VAL A 16 9.92 -4.60 23.60
C VAL A 16 11.21 -4.59 22.77
N LEU A 17 11.82 -5.75 22.53
CA LEU A 17 13.02 -5.88 21.70
C LEU A 17 12.76 -5.40 20.28
N TYR A 18 11.61 -5.74 19.69
CA TYR A 18 11.21 -5.28 18.37
C TYR A 18 11.02 -3.76 18.33
N VAL A 19 10.29 -3.17 19.28
CA VAL A 19 10.09 -1.72 19.34
C VAL A 19 11.41 -0.99 19.48
N TRP A 20 12.31 -1.51 20.33
CA TRP A 20 13.66 -0.97 20.46
C TRP A 20 14.44 -1.10 19.16
N ALA A 21 14.52 -2.28 18.54
CA ALA A 21 15.27 -2.48 17.30
C ALA A 21 14.72 -1.61 16.17
N PHE A 22 13.40 -1.55 16.02
CA PHE A 22 12.73 -0.79 14.98
C PHE A 22 12.89 0.72 15.15
N SER A 23 12.96 1.23 16.39
CA SER A 23 13.25 2.64 16.65
C SER A 23 14.68 3.04 16.28
N GLN A 24 15.61 2.08 16.17
CA GLN A 24 16.97 2.32 15.70
C GLN A 24 17.09 2.31 14.17
N ILE A 25 16.04 1.91 13.44
CA ILE A 25 16.07 1.84 11.97
C ILE A 25 16.00 3.26 11.41
N PRO A 26 16.98 3.69 10.58
CA PRO A 26 16.99 5.03 10.03
C PRO A 26 15.77 5.26 9.16
N VAL A 27 15.26 6.49 9.19
CA VAL A 27 14.27 6.94 8.20
C VAL A 27 15.02 7.49 7.00
N ILE A 28 14.66 7.03 5.81
CA ILE A 28 15.12 7.63 4.56
C ILE A 28 14.19 8.82 4.29
N ALA A 29 14.71 10.03 4.45
CA ALA A 29 13.99 11.26 4.21
C ALA A 29 14.32 11.80 2.81
N LEU A 30 13.29 11.92 1.97
CA LEU A 30 13.42 12.42 0.60
C LEU A 30 12.46 13.61 0.37
N PRO A 31 12.72 14.77 1.00
CA PRO A 31 11.79 15.91 0.99
C PRO A 31 11.51 16.49 -0.41
N HIS A 32 12.39 16.25 -1.39
CA HIS A 32 12.22 16.73 -2.77
C HIS A 32 11.17 15.94 -3.57
N TRP A 33 10.74 14.77 -3.10
CA TRP A 33 9.72 13.96 -3.77
C TRP A 33 8.31 14.53 -3.54
N GLY A 34 7.95 15.52 -4.36
CA GLY A 34 6.73 16.31 -4.23
C GLY A 34 5.39 15.57 -4.41
N HIS A 35 5.44 14.29 -4.82
CA HIS A 35 4.27 13.41 -5.00
C HIS A 35 4.19 12.25 -3.99
N ASP A 36 5.23 12.08 -3.16
CA ASP A 36 5.38 10.97 -2.20
C ASP A 36 5.87 11.50 -0.84
N ASP A 37 7.12 11.26 -0.42
CA ASP A 37 7.66 11.64 0.90
C ASP A 37 7.41 13.12 1.26
N GLY A 38 7.85 14.01 0.37
CA GLY A 38 7.68 15.46 0.54
C GLY A 38 6.22 15.88 0.62
N LEU A 39 5.35 15.23 -0.17
CA LEU A 39 3.91 15.45 -0.12
C LEU A 39 3.33 15.09 1.24
N PHE A 40 3.62 13.89 1.76
CA PHE A 40 3.02 13.43 3.01
C PHE A 40 3.38 14.33 4.20
N VAL A 41 4.64 14.76 4.30
CA VAL A 41 5.08 15.68 5.37
C VAL A 41 4.51 17.08 5.16
N ARG A 42 4.44 17.59 3.92
CA ARG A 42 3.78 18.89 3.62
C ARG A 42 2.31 18.87 4.06
N LEU A 43 1.57 17.83 3.68
CA LEU A 43 0.16 17.69 4.05
C LEU A 43 -0.02 17.57 5.57
N ALA A 44 0.86 16.84 6.25
CA ALA A 44 0.83 16.72 7.71
C ALA A 44 1.07 18.08 8.40
N ARG A 45 2.06 18.85 7.92
CA ARG A 45 2.32 20.21 8.41
C ARG A 45 1.11 21.11 8.21
N ASN A 46 0.49 21.06 7.03
CA ASN A 46 -0.73 21.82 6.75
C ASN A 46 -1.88 21.44 7.70
N LEU A 47 -2.06 20.15 8.00
CA LEU A 47 -3.07 19.68 8.96
C LEU A 47 -2.87 20.33 10.34
N THR A 48 -1.61 20.42 10.80
CA THR A 48 -1.27 21.05 12.09
C THR A 48 -1.37 22.58 12.08
N GLN A 49 -1.10 23.24 10.95
CA GLN A 49 -0.99 24.71 10.87
C GLN A 49 -2.28 25.41 10.40
N THR A 50 -2.99 24.79 9.44
CA THR A 50 -4.15 25.39 8.76
C THR A 50 -5.46 24.68 9.09
N GLY A 51 -5.40 23.52 9.74
CA GLY A 51 -6.56 22.68 10.05
C GLY A 51 -7.00 21.74 8.93
N TRP A 52 -6.38 21.83 7.73
CA TRP A 52 -6.62 20.86 6.64
C TRP A 52 -5.39 20.70 5.72
N LEU A 53 -5.57 20.20 4.50
CA LEU A 53 -4.49 19.77 3.60
C LEU A 53 -3.69 20.93 2.95
N GLY A 54 -4.04 22.18 3.23
CA GLY A 54 -3.35 23.39 2.73
C GLY A 54 -4.07 24.06 1.57
N VAL A 55 -3.36 24.94 0.86
CA VAL A 55 -3.86 25.63 -0.36
C VAL A 55 -3.97 24.62 -1.50
N TYR A 56 -4.99 24.77 -2.34
CA TYR A 56 -5.18 23.91 -3.51
C TYR A 56 -4.03 24.10 -4.52
N ASP A 57 -3.44 22.98 -4.96
CA ASP A 57 -2.38 22.88 -5.95
C ASP A 57 -2.54 21.60 -6.80
N SER A 58 -1.66 21.37 -7.79
CA SER A 58 -1.72 20.17 -8.65
C SER A 58 -1.60 18.84 -7.89
N THR A 59 -1.08 18.87 -6.67
CA THR A 59 -0.91 17.70 -5.79
C THR A 59 -1.96 17.57 -4.69
N THR A 60 -2.88 18.53 -4.60
CA THR A 60 -3.95 18.49 -3.62
C THR A 60 -4.92 17.37 -3.97
N LEU A 61 -5.30 16.55 -2.97
CA LEU A 61 -6.19 15.39 -3.10
C LEU A 61 -5.70 14.26 -4.03
N ILE A 62 -4.40 14.16 -4.33
CA ILE A 62 -3.88 13.04 -5.15
C ILE A 62 -3.57 11.76 -4.35
N LYS A 63 -3.52 11.86 -3.00
CA LYS A 63 -3.35 10.72 -2.08
C LYS A 63 -4.32 10.87 -0.90
N GLY A 64 -4.73 9.75 -0.33
CA GLY A 64 -5.58 9.74 0.88
C GLY A 64 -4.94 10.43 2.11
N PRO A 65 -5.74 11.11 2.95
CA PRO A 65 -5.23 11.97 4.03
C PRO A 65 -4.79 11.22 5.29
N MET A 66 -5.02 9.91 5.38
CA MET A 66 -4.83 9.16 6.63
C MET A 66 -3.37 9.09 7.08
N PHE A 67 -2.43 8.89 6.15
CA PHE A 67 -1.02 8.85 6.50
C PHE A 67 -0.49 10.24 6.91
N PRO A 68 -0.79 11.35 6.20
CA PRO A 68 -0.53 12.69 6.71
C PRO A 68 -1.13 12.96 8.11
N ALA A 69 -2.38 12.52 8.35
CA ALA A 69 -3.02 12.66 9.65
C ALA A 69 -2.30 11.85 10.75
N TRP A 70 -1.79 10.67 10.42
CA TRP A 70 -0.93 9.89 11.32
C TRP A 70 0.37 10.62 11.66
N LEU A 71 1.04 11.22 10.66
CA LEU A 71 2.26 12.02 10.88
C LEU A 71 1.97 13.26 11.76
N ALA A 72 0.87 13.95 11.50
CA ALA A 72 0.43 15.09 12.30
C ALA A 72 0.13 14.71 13.76
N LEU A 73 -0.55 13.57 13.97
CA LEU A 73 -0.82 13.05 15.31
C LEU A 73 0.48 12.69 16.04
N ASN A 74 1.41 12.02 15.38
CA ASN A 74 2.72 11.71 15.96
C ASN A 74 3.48 12.96 16.38
N ASN A 75 3.52 13.97 15.49
CA ASN A 75 4.18 15.24 15.78
C ASN A 75 3.58 15.91 17.02
N ALA A 76 2.25 15.98 17.09
CA ALA A 76 1.50 16.54 18.21
C ALA A 76 1.69 15.78 19.53
N LEU A 77 1.80 14.44 19.47
CA LEU A 77 1.97 13.58 20.65
C LEU A 77 3.41 13.43 21.14
N GLY A 78 4.40 13.98 20.43
CA GLY A 78 5.79 13.75 20.83
C GLY A 78 6.44 12.49 20.27
N LEU A 79 5.76 11.74 19.40
CA LEU A 79 6.14 10.36 19.06
C LEU A 79 7.02 10.29 17.81
N PRO A 80 8.20 9.62 17.86
CA PRO A 80 8.96 9.29 16.67
C PRO A 80 8.17 8.43 15.69
N LEU A 81 8.32 8.67 14.39
CA LEU A 81 7.61 7.93 13.35
C LEU A 81 7.80 6.42 13.48
N ARG A 82 9.04 5.95 13.58
CA ARG A 82 9.39 4.53 13.72
C ARG A 82 8.76 3.89 14.95
N PHE A 83 8.72 4.62 16.07
CA PHE A 83 8.11 4.13 17.29
C PHE A 83 6.60 3.87 17.09
N SER A 84 5.87 4.82 16.52
CA SER A 84 4.42 4.65 16.24
C SER A 84 4.15 3.48 15.27
N GLN A 85 4.98 3.32 14.24
CA GLN A 85 4.87 2.23 13.25
C GLN A 85 5.14 0.87 13.92
N ALA A 86 6.12 0.80 14.82
CA ALA A 86 6.41 -0.40 15.58
C ALA A 86 5.23 -0.80 16.47
N LEU A 87 4.61 0.16 17.17
CA LEU A 87 3.43 -0.10 18.00
C LEU A 87 2.24 -0.61 17.19
N LEU A 88 2.01 -0.05 15.99
CA LEU A 88 0.96 -0.53 15.09
C LEU A 88 1.20 -1.99 14.67
N ASN A 89 2.46 -2.35 14.34
CA ASN A 89 2.80 -3.72 13.98
C ASN A 89 2.66 -4.69 15.18
N VAL A 90 3.05 -4.27 16.38
CA VAL A 90 2.87 -5.04 17.62
C VAL A 90 1.40 -5.29 17.91
N LEU A 91 0.56 -4.26 17.79
CA LEU A 91 -0.89 -4.39 17.94
C LEU A 91 -1.46 -5.38 16.93
N ALA A 92 -1.13 -5.22 15.64
CA ALA A 92 -1.63 -6.08 14.57
C ALA A 92 -1.25 -7.56 14.79
N ALA A 93 0.03 -7.83 15.04
CA ALA A 93 0.53 -9.18 15.31
C ALA A 93 -0.10 -9.77 16.58
N GLY A 94 -0.23 -8.98 17.66
CA GLY A 94 -0.82 -9.42 18.92
C GLY A 94 -2.31 -9.77 18.79
N VAL A 95 -3.07 -8.95 18.08
CA VAL A 95 -4.49 -9.23 17.79
C VAL A 95 -4.63 -10.51 16.95
N ALA A 96 -3.83 -10.67 15.89
CA ALA A 96 -3.88 -11.85 15.04
C ALA A 96 -3.53 -13.14 15.81
N VAL A 97 -2.41 -13.15 16.55
CA VAL A 97 -1.96 -14.35 17.29
C VAL A 97 -2.89 -14.67 18.45
N SER A 98 -3.41 -13.67 19.17
CA SER A 98 -4.36 -13.90 20.26
C SER A 98 -5.66 -14.53 19.75
N ALA A 99 -6.13 -14.17 18.55
CA ALA A 99 -7.28 -14.78 17.91
C ALA A 99 -7.04 -16.25 17.57
N LEU A 100 -5.87 -16.55 17.01
CA LEU A 100 -5.46 -17.88 16.52
C LEU A 100 -5.03 -18.84 17.63
N ARG A 101 -4.73 -18.34 18.84
CA ARG A 101 -4.21 -19.14 19.96
C ARG A 101 -4.96 -20.46 20.22
N PRO A 102 -6.30 -20.56 20.20
CA PRO A 102 -7.00 -21.82 20.43
C PRO A 102 -6.74 -22.88 19.35
N MET A 103 -6.36 -22.46 18.15
CA MET A 103 -6.05 -23.32 17.00
C MET A 103 -4.60 -23.81 17.05
N ILE A 104 -3.77 -23.20 17.91
CA ILE A 104 -2.36 -23.50 18.06
C ILE A 104 -2.18 -24.23 19.39
N ARG A 105 -2.04 -25.56 19.34
CA ARG A 105 -1.86 -26.39 20.55
C ARG A 105 -0.59 -26.07 21.34
N GLN A 106 0.45 -25.57 20.66
CA GLN A 106 1.77 -25.35 21.25
C GLN A 106 2.03 -23.84 21.45
N GLU A 107 2.18 -23.41 22.70
CA GLU A 107 2.45 -22.00 23.04
C GLU A 107 3.71 -21.46 22.35
N GLY A 108 4.73 -22.30 22.15
CA GLY A 108 5.95 -21.93 21.41
C GLY A 108 5.68 -21.55 19.95
N VAL A 109 4.71 -22.20 19.30
CA VAL A 109 4.31 -21.87 17.92
C VAL A 109 3.59 -20.53 17.87
N ALA A 110 2.77 -20.21 18.87
CA ALA A 110 2.11 -18.90 18.95
C ALA A 110 3.14 -17.76 19.10
N VAL A 111 4.15 -17.95 19.97
CA VAL A 111 5.26 -17.01 20.12
C VAL A 111 6.09 -16.91 18.84
N ALA A 112 6.34 -18.04 18.15
CA ALA A 112 7.06 -18.04 16.88
C ALA A 112 6.30 -17.29 15.78
N ILE A 113 4.98 -17.45 15.66
CA ILE A 113 4.15 -16.68 14.72
C ILE A 113 4.20 -15.18 15.07
N PHE A 114 4.10 -14.84 16.36
CA PHE A 114 4.18 -13.45 16.80
C PHE A 114 5.52 -12.82 16.40
N ALA A 115 6.64 -13.49 16.70
CA ALA A 115 7.96 -13.05 16.28
C ALA A 115 8.08 -12.97 14.74
N ALA A 116 7.50 -13.94 14.02
CA ALA A 116 7.55 -13.98 12.57
C ALA A 116 6.81 -12.80 11.90
N LEU A 117 5.70 -12.37 12.49
CA LEU A 117 4.94 -11.20 12.02
C LEU A 117 5.65 -9.90 12.37
N LEU A 118 6.22 -9.78 13.57
CA LEU A 118 6.97 -8.58 13.98
C LEU A 118 8.18 -8.37 13.09
N PHE A 119 9.00 -9.39 12.91
CA PHE A 119 10.25 -9.32 12.14
C PHE A 119 10.07 -9.68 10.66
N ASN A 120 8.87 -9.52 10.13
CA ASN A 120 8.60 -9.66 8.72
C ASN A 120 9.49 -8.67 7.92
N PRO A 121 10.37 -9.15 7.02
CA PRO A 121 11.32 -8.30 6.29
C PRO A 121 10.69 -7.15 5.52
N PHE A 122 9.45 -7.33 5.04
CA PHE A 122 8.69 -6.30 4.34
C PHE A 122 8.30 -5.09 5.21
N VAL A 123 8.59 -5.08 6.51
CA VAL A 123 8.36 -3.92 7.39
C VAL A 123 9.62 -3.04 7.48
N TYR A 124 10.79 -3.55 7.10
CA TYR A 124 12.09 -2.87 7.22
C TYR A 124 12.98 -3.00 5.98
N SER A 125 12.39 -3.19 4.80
CA SER A 125 13.13 -3.30 3.52
C SER A 125 12.77 -2.21 2.52
N GLY A 126 13.75 -1.90 1.66
CA GLY A 126 13.72 -0.93 0.56
C GLY A 126 12.82 0.28 0.83
N LYS A 127 11.73 0.43 0.06
CA LYS A 127 10.90 1.65 0.13
C LYS A 127 10.13 1.82 1.45
N GLN A 128 10.03 0.78 2.27
CA GLN A 128 9.40 0.87 3.60
C GLN A 128 10.26 1.64 4.60
N LEU A 129 11.54 1.82 4.26
CA LEU A 129 12.44 2.66 5.01
C LEU A 129 12.21 4.17 4.75
N GLN A 130 11.45 4.55 3.72
CA GLN A 130 11.09 5.94 3.42
C GLN A 130 9.88 6.43 4.23
N VAL A 131 9.56 7.73 4.14
CA VAL A 131 8.36 8.32 4.79
C VAL A 131 7.15 8.12 3.87
N LEU A 132 6.79 6.85 3.75
CA LEU A 132 5.74 6.37 2.85
C LEU A 132 4.61 5.69 3.62
N ARG A 133 3.42 5.71 3.03
CA ARG A 133 2.20 5.13 3.60
C ARG A 133 2.17 3.60 3.54
N GLU A 134 3.01 3.00 2.70
CA GLU A 134 3.13 1.57 2.44
C GLU A 134 3.40 0.77 3.74
N ILE A 135 4.13 1.38 4.67
CA ILE A 135 4.59 0.74 5.92
C ILE A 135 3.46 0.58 6.93
N THR A 136 2.43 1.43 6.89
CA THR A 136 1.24 1.29 7.74
C THR A 136 0.21 0.35 7.11
N TYR A 137 0.26 0.16 5.79
CA TYR A 137 -0.71 -0.63 5.05
C TYR A 137 -0.60 -2.15 5.32
N LEU A 138 0.62 -2.67 5.50
CA LEU A 138 0.87 -4.07 5.90
C LEU A 138 0.28 -4.40 7.28
N PRO A 139 0.61 -3.69 8.38
CA PRO A 139 0.07 -4.02 9.69
C PRO A 139 -1.45 -3.78 9.78
N LEU A 140 -2.00 -2.79 9.06
CA LEU A 140 -3.46 -2.65 8.94
C LEU A 140 -4.11 -3.88 8.29
N THR A 141 -3.47 -4.47 7.27
CA THR A 141 -3.95 -5.72 6.66
C THR A 141 -3.93 -6.86 7.67
N VAL A 142 -2.83 -7.05 8.42
CA VAL A 142 -2.72 -8.09 9.46
C VAL A 142 -3.76 -7.88 10.57
N LEU A 143 -4.02 -6.62 10.96
CA LEU A 143 -5.02 -6.27 11.95
C LEU A 143 -6.44 -6.63 11.46
N ILE A 144 -6.77 -6.33 10.20
CA ILE A 144 -8.05 -6.76 9.58
C ILE A 144 -8.21 -8.27 9.66
N LEU A 145 -7.17 -9.04 9.30
CA LEU A 145 -7.22 -10.50 9.38
C LEU A 145 -7.39 -10.99 10.83
N GLY A 146 -6.65 -10.41 11.77
CA GLY A 146 -6.76 -10.74 13.19
C GLY A 146 -8.15 -10.45 13.78
N LEU A 147 -8.74 -9.30 13.44
CA LEU A 147 -10.11 -8.96 13.83
C LEU A 147 -11.13 -9.90 13.15
N GLY A 148 -10.88 -10.31 11.90
CA GLY A 148 -11.68 -11.33 11.21
C GLY A 148 -11.63 -12.70 11.89
N PHE A 149 -10.47 -13.11 12.40
CA PHE A 149 -10.37 -14.35 13.19
C PHE A 149 -11.07 -14.24 14.54
N TRP A 150 -11.00 -13.08 15.19
CA TRP A 150 -11.80 -12.81 16.38
C TRP A 150 -13.30 -12.83 16.08
N TRP A 151 -13.71 -12.42 14.87
CA TRP A 151 -15.11 -12.45 14.44
C TRP A 151 -15.64 -13.88 14.43
N LEU A 152 -14.90 -14.78 13.76
CA LEU A 152 -15.22 -16.21 13.72
C LEU A 152 -15.19 -16.83 15.13
N ARG A 153 -14.22 -16.44 15.96
CA ARG A 153 -14.08 -16.99 17.32
C ARG A 153 -15.18 -16.55 18.28
N LEU A 154 -15.70 -15.34 18.13
CA LEU A 154 -16.72 -14.78 19.02
C LEU A 154 -18.14 -14.97 18.45
N GLN A 155 -18.32 -15.78 17.41
CA GLN A 155 -19.60 -15.98 16.74
C GLN A 155 -20.74 -16.39 17.68
N ASP A 156 -20.44 -17.24 18.68
CA ASP A 156 -21.41 -17.76 19.66
C ASP A 156 -21.58 -16.86 20.89
N ARG A 157 -20.89 -15.72 20.93
CA ARG A 157 -20.96 -14.78 22.05
C ARG A 157 -22.08 -13.77 21.83
N ALA A 158 -22.58 -13.22 22.94
CA ALA A 158 -23.62 -12.18 22.92
C ALA A 158 -23.19 -10.95 22.10
N LEU A 159 -24.18 -10.29 21.49
CA LEU A 159 -23.97 -9.14 20.61
C LEU A 159 -23.13 -8.03 21.26
N ALA A 160 -23.31 -7.78 22.56
CA ALA A 160 -22.56 -6.79 23.32
C ALA A 160 -21.03 -7.03 23.31
N ARG A 161 -20.57 -8.28 23.19
CA ARG A 161 -19.13 -8.61 23.06
C ARG A 161 -18.62 -8.51 21.63
N ARG A 162 -19.51 -8.48 20.64
CA ARG A 162 -19.17 -8.42 19.20
C ARG A 162 -19.25 -7.01 18.62
N VAL A 163 -20.07 -6.13 19.20
CA VAL A 163 -20.15 -4.72 18.79
C VAL A 163 -18.79 -4.01 18.86
N PRO A 164 -18.00 -4.10 19.95
CA PRO A 164 -16.67 -3.49 19.99
C PRO A 164 -15.73 -4.03 18.89
N LEU A 165 -15.84 -5.33 18.58
CA LEU A 165 -15.07 -5.94 17.50
C LEU A 165 -15.48 -5.39 16.13
N ALA A 166 -16.79 -5.26 15.86
CA ALA A 166 -17.31 -4.70 14.63
C ALA A 166 -16.93 -3.22 14.46
N MET A 167 -16.91 -2.46 15.56
CA MET A 167 -16.41 -1.08 15.58
C MET A 167 -14.91 -1.02 15.31
N ALA A 168 -14.10 -1.84 15.98
CA ALA A 168 -12.66 -1.91 15.75
C ALA A 168 -12.33 -2.28 14.31
N MET A 169 -13.07 -3.24 13.73
CA MET A 169 -12.96 -3.59 12.31
C MET A 169 -13.33 -2.41 11.42
N GLY A 170 -14.45 -1.72 11.69
CA GLY A 170 -14.87 -0.56 10.90
C GLY A 170 -13.88 0.60 10.95
N VAL A 171 -13.30 0.90 12.12
CA VAL A 171 -12.23 1.90 12.28
C VAL A 171 -10.98 1.47 11.53
N THR A 172 -10.57 0.21 11.64
CA THR A 172 -9.39 -0.31 10.91
C THR A 172 -9.60 -0.22 9.40
N LEU A 173 -10.79 -0.57 8.91
CA LEU A 173 -11.17 -0.46 7.50
C LEU A 173 -11.20 1.00 7.04
N PHE A 174 -11.68 1.94 7.87
CA PHE A 174 -11.64 3.37 7.56
C PHE A 174 -10.21 3.85 7.33
N PHE A 175 -9.29 3.53 8.26
CA PHE A 175 -7.87 3.87 8.13
C PHE A 175 -7.25 3.22 6.89
N TYR A 176 -7.53 1.94 6.68
CA TYR A 176 -7.04 1.19 5.53
C TYR A 176 -7.49 1.77 4.18
N TRP A 177 -8.78 2.12 4.06
CA TRP A 177 -9.38 2.63 2.81
C TRP A 177 -8.96 4.07 2.47
N THR A 178 -8.63 4.85 3.50
CA THR A 178 -8.18 6.24 3.36
C THR A 178 -6.65 6.38 3.38
N THR A 179 -5.92 5.28 3.60
CA THR A 179 -4.47 5.22 3.42
C THR A 179 -4.12 4.98 1.96
N ARG A 180 -4.70 3.96 1.31
CA ARG A 180 -4.37 3.55 -0.06
C ARG A 180 -5.62 3.41 -0.94
N GLU A 181 -5.52 3.84 -2.19
CA GLU A 181 -6.66 3.92 -3.11
C GLU A 181 -7.13 2.55 -3.59
N GLU A 182 -6.26 1.53 -3.54
CA GLU A 182 -6.55 0.18 -4.04
C GLU A 182 -7.11 -0.80 -2.98
N GLY A 183 -7.55 -0.35 -1.81
CA GLY A 183 -8.02 -1.21 -0.69
C GLY A 183 -9.11 -2.25 -1.01
N ILE A 184 -9.77 -2.18 -2.15
CA ILE A 184 -10.84 -3.11 -2.55
C ILE A 184 -10.40 -4.59 -2.57
N TRP A 185 -9.10 -4.89 -2.74
CA TRP A 185 -8.61 -6.28 -2.85
C TRP A 185 -8.78 -7.14 -1.58
N ILE A 186 -9.01 -6.52 -0.42
CA ILE A 186 -9.28 -7.27 0.82
C ILE A 186 -10.73 -7.80 0.88
N VAL A 187 -11.66 -7.15 0.17
CA VAL A 187 -13.09 -7.44 0.24
C VAL A 187 -13.44 -8.87 -0.21
N PRO A 188 -12.91 -9.40 -1.34
CA PRO A 188 -13.22 -10.77 -1.75
C PRO A 188 -12.88 -11.81 -0.68
N ALA A 189 -11.77 -11.64 0.04
CA ALA A 189 -11.36 -12.57 1.09
C ALA A 189 -12.26 -12.48 2.33
N LEU A 190 -12.62 -11.28 2.77
CA LEU A 190 -13.54 -11.08 3.90
C LEU A 190 -14.95 -11.59 3.57
N ALA A 191 -15.45 -11.30 2.36
CA ALA A 191 -16.75 -11.76 1.89
C ALA A 191 -16.78 -13.29 1.76
N ALA A 192 -15.74 -13.91 1.21
CA ALA A 192 -15.63 -15.36 1.14
C ALA A 192 -15.62 -16.01 2.53
N GLY A 193 -14.85 -15.45 3.48
CA GLY A 193 -14.83 -15.94 4.86
C GLY A 193 -16.20 -15.89 5.53
N LEU A 194 -16.89 -14.75 5.42
CA LEU A 194 -18.23 -14.57 5.95
C LEU A 194 -19.24 -15.52 5.27
N PHE A 195 -19.18 -15.66 3.94
CA PHE A 195 -20.07 -16.53 3.19
C PHE A 195 -19.89 -18.00 3.56
N LEU A 196 -18.64 -18.46 3.67
CA LEU A 196 -18.33 -19.84 4.07
C LEU A 196 -18.79 -20.14 5.50
N ASP A 197 -18.59 -19.19 6.43
CA ASP A 197 -19.07 -19.32 7.81
C ASP A 197 -20.61 -19.42 7.88
N LEU A 198 -21.31 -18.41 7.34
CA LEU A 198 -22.76 -18.36 7.38
C LEU A 198 -23.40 -19.52 6.61
N GLY A 199 -22.88 -19.85 5.43
CA GLY A 199 -23.38 -20.96 4.61
C GLY A 199 -23.17 -22.32 5.27
N GLY A 200 -22.02 -22.53 5.93
CA GLY A 200 -21.72 -23.74 6.68
C GLY A 200 -22.70 -23.94 7.84
N ARG A 201 -22.87 -22.91 8.66
CA ARG A 201 -23.76 -22.94 9.85
C ARG A 201 -25.23 -23.02 9.49
N TRP A 202 -25.64 -22.38 8.39
CA TRP A 202 -27.01 -22.51 7.87
C TRP A 202 -27.29 -23.95 7.44
N ARG A 203 -26.36 -24.58 6.73
CA ARG A 203 -26.50 -25.96 6.26
C ARG A 203 -26.52 -26.97 7.42
N SER A 204 -25.79 -26.71 8.51
CA SER A 204 -25.84 -27.54 9.72
C SER A 204 -27.02 -27.21 10.65
N SER A 205 -27.89 -26.27 10.26
CA SER A 205 -29.03 -25.79 11.09
C SER A 205 -28.59 -25.24 12.45
N GLU A 206 -27.36 -24.76 12.56
CA GLU A 206 -26.80 -24.14 13.77
C GLU A 206 -27.27 -22.69 13.96
N ILE A 207 -27.69 -22.02 12.88
CA ILE A 207 -28.17 -20.64 12.89
C ILE A 207 -29.57 -20.52 12.29
N GLY A 208 -30.38 -19.63 12.86
CA GLY A 208 -31.65 -19.23 12.30
C GLY A 208 -31.62 -17.82 11.73
N TRP A 209 -32.80 -17.31 11.35
CA TRP A 209 -32.97 -15.95 10.84
C TRP A 209 -32.59 -14.85 11.84
N GLN A 210 -32.69 -15.13 13.15
CA GLN A 210 -32.29 -14.16 14.18
C GLN A 210 -30.78 -13.94 14.21
N GLU A 211 -30.01 -15.03 14.12
CA GLU A 211 -28.54 -14.99 14.05
C GLU A 211 -28.09 -14.32 12.76
N MET A 212 -28.70 -14.64 11.62
CA MET A 212 -28.43 -13.93 10.35
C MET A 212 -28.68 -12.42 10.46
N ARG A 213 -29.76 -12.01 11.11
CA ARG A 213 -30.04 -10.59 11.37
C ARG A 213 -28.98 -9.93 12.25
N ARG A 214 -28.52 -10.62 13.30
CA ARG A 214 -27.43 -10.12 14.16
C ARG A 214 -26.13 -9.93 13.36
N GLU A 215 -25.78 -10.90 12.52
CA GLU A 215 -24.61 -10.81 11.63
C GLU A 215 -24.75 -9.65 10.64
N ALA A 216 -25.92 -9.49 10.02
CA ALA A 216 -26.19 -8.37 9.11
C ALA A 216 -26.05 -7.01 9.80
N VAL A 217 -26.53 -6.87 11.05
CA VAL A 217 -26.36 -5.63 11.84
C VAL A 217 -24.89 -5.36 12.13
N LEU A 218 -24.11 -6.38 12.50
CA LEU A 218 -22.68 -6.22 12.77
C LEU A 218 -21.90 -5.85 11.50
N VAL A 219 -22.20 -6.49 10.37
CA VAL A 219 -21.59 -6.16 9.07
C VAL A 219 -21.95 -4.73 8.64
N ALA A 220 -23.22 -4.33 8.82
CA ALA A 220 -23.65 -2.96 8.56
C ALA A 220 -22.92 -1.95 9.47
N LEU A 221 -22.74 -2.27 10.76
CA LEU A 221 -21.96 -1.45 11.68
C LEU A 221 -20.49 -1.32 11.27
N THR A 222 -19.88 -2.40 10.79
CA THR A 222 -18.51 -2.38 10.26
C THR A 222 -18.41 -1.55 8.98
N ALA A 223 -19.42 -1.59 8.10
CA ALA A 223 -19.44 -0.85 6.85
C ALA A 223 -19.78 0.64 7.01
N ILE A 224 -20.62 0.99 7.99
CA ILE A 224 -21.08 2.38 8.16
C ILE A 224 -19.97 3.29 8.68
N ILE A 225 -19.04 2.78 9.48
CA ILE A 225 -17.90 3.57 10.00
C ILE A 225 -17.01 4.11 8.88
N PRO A 226 -16.43 3.28 7.98
CA PRO A 226 -15.66 3.80 6.85
C PRO A 226 -16.49 4.64 5.90
N PHE A 227 -17.77 4.29 5.68
CA PHE A 227 -18.68 5.10 4.88
C PHE A 227 -18.81 6.53 5.43
N LEU A 228 -19.18 6.67 6.71
CA LEU A 228 -19.33 7.97 7.36
C LEU A 228 -18.01 8.74 7.40
N GLY A 229 -16.88 8.07 7.63
CA GLY A 229 -15.56 8.69 7.58
C GLY A 229 -15.21 9.23 6.18
N ILE A 230 -15.50 8.46 5.13
CA ILE A 230 -15.32 8.88 3.72
C ILE A 230 -16.23 10.07 3.40
N GLN A 231 -17.49 10.05 3.84
CA GLN A 231 -18.39 11.18 3.66
C GLN A 231 -17.90 12.42 4.42
N ALA A 232 -17.41 12.27 5.65
CA ALA A 232 -16.89 13.37 6.45
C ALA A 232 -15.68 14.03 5.76
N ILE A 233 -14.71 13.25 5.30
CA ILE A 233 -13.56 13.76 4.54
C ILE A 233 -14.03 14.47 3.26
N SER A 234 -14.97 13.89 2.52
CA SER A 234 -15.49 14.48 1.28
C SER A 234 -16.22 15.81 1.54
N ILE A 235 -16.96 15.92 2.65
CA ILE A 235 -17.61 17.17 3.08
C ILE A 235 -16.55 18.23 3.45
N ILE A 236 -15.50 17.85 4.16
CA ILE A 236 -14.41 18.78 4.52
C ILE A 236 -13.70 19.26 3.25
N ASN A 237 -13.40 18.35 2.32
CA ASN A 237 -12.80 18.69 1.02
C ASN A 237 -13.71 19.60 0.19
N HIS A 238 -15.03 19.39 0.23
CA HIS A 238 -15.96 20.27 -0.46
C HIS A 238 -16.01 21.67 0.17
N LYS A 239 -15.89 21.79 1.49
CA LYS A 239 -15.78 23.10 2.15
C LYS A 239 -14.46 23.80 1.85
N ALA A 240 -13.35 23.06 1.76
CA ALA A 240 -12.02 23.61 1.56
C ALA A 240 -11.70 23.94 0.09
N TYR A 241 -12.19 23.11 -0.84
CA TYR A 241 -11.77 23.12 -2.24
C TYR A 241 -12.94 23.07 -3.23
N SER A 242 -14.18 23.07 -2.75
CA SER A 242 -15.40 22.81 -3.55
C SER A 242 -15.45 21.45 -4.24
N ILE A 243 -14.50 20.55 -3.97
CA ILE A 243 -14.44 19.19 -4.53
C ILE A 243 -15.04 18.18 -3.54
N TYR A 244 -16.13 17.51 -3.94
CA TYR A 244 -16.75 16.44 -3.13
C TYR A 244 -16.12 15.07 -3.43
N SER A 245 -14.91 14.84 -2.94
CA SER A 245 -14.26 13.51 -2.99
C SER A 245 -13.14 13.44 -1.95
N VAL A 246 -12.77 12.22 -1.52
CA VAL A 246 -11.58 11.99 -0.67
C VAL A 246 -10.29 12.23 -1.46
N VAL A 247 -10.26 11.74 -2.70
CA VAL A 247 -9.15 11.92 -3.64
C VAL A 247 -9.72 12.29 -5.01
N GLU A 248 -9.07 13.20 -5.72
CA GLU A 248 -9.60 13.71 -6.99
C GLU A 248 -9.55 12.65 -8.10
N PHE A 249 -8.67 11.65 -7.98
CA PHE A 249 -8.66 10.48 -8.87
C PHE A 249 -9.92 9.62 -8.81
N LYS A 250 -10.79 9.83 -7.82
CA LYS A 250 -12.11 9.20 -7.70
C LYS A 250 -13.26 10.18 -7.99
N ASN A 251 -12.96 11.45 -8.30
CA ASN A 251 -13.95 12.44 -8.67
C ASN A 251 -14.53 12.12 -10.05
N SER A 252 -15.84 12.27 -10.22
CA SER A 252 -16.54 11.91 -11.46
C SER A 252 -16.12 12.76 -12.66
N LYS A 253 -15.82 14.04 -12.46
CA LYS A 253 -15.40 14.97 -13.53
C LYS A 253 -13.99 14.63 -14.01
N PHE A 254 -13.05 14.44 -13.09
CA PHE A 254 -11.70 13.98 -13.42
C PHE A 254 -11.72 12.64 -14.14
N LEU A 255 -12.49 11.67 -13.63
CA LEU A 255 -12.62 10.34 -14.24
C LEU A 255 -13.23 10.40 -15.64
N ALA A 256 -14.20 11.29 -15.89
CA ALA A 256 -14.79 11.47 -17.20
C ALA A 256 -13.77 12.04 -18.20
N ALA A 257 -12.99 13.05 -17.83
CA ALA A 257 -11.94 13.61 -18.69
C ALA A 257 -10.86 12.57 -18.98
N TYR A 258 -10.35 11.90 -17.93
CA TYR A 258 -9.32 10.89 -18.06
C TYR A 258 -9.77 9.75 -18.99
N SER A 259 -10.99 9.22 -18.80
CA SER A 259 -11.49 8.12 -19.61
C SER A 259 -11.86 8.53 -21.04
N ALA A 260 -12.31 9.77 -21.26
CA ALA A 260 -12.57 10.31 -22.59
C ALA A 260 -11.27 10.39 -23.41
N LEU A 261 -10.16 10.86 -22.81
CA LEU A 261 -8.85 10.83 -23.47
C LEU A 261 -8.37 9.39 -23.70
N TYR A 262 -8.45 8.54 -22.67
CA TYR A 262 -7.91 7.18 -22.70
C TYR A 262 -8.63 6.23 -23.67
N ARG A 263 -9.89 6.52 -24.04
CA ARG A 263 -10.67 5.66 -24.94
C ARG A 263 -10.43 5.95 -26.42
N VAL A 264 -9.77 7.05 -26.78
CA VAL A 264 -9.37 7.33 -28.17
C VAL A 264 -8.38 6.24 -28.61
N ARG A 265 -8.64 5.60 -29.74
CA ARG A 265 -7.78 4.53 -30.25
C ARG A 265 -6.50 5.11 -30.81
N HIS A 266 -5.41 4.39 -30.64
CA HIS A 266 -4.10 4.74 -31.20
C HIS A 266 -3.33 3.48 -31.62
N ASP A 267 -2.25 3.63 -32.38
CA ASP A 267 -1.52 2.49 -32.96
C ASP A 267 -0.88 1.60 -31.88
N ASN A 268 -0.50 2.20 -30.76
CA ASN A 268 0.08 1.51 -29.59
C ASN A 268 -0.99 0.96 -28.61
N ASP A 269 -2.21 0.70 -29.09
CA ASP A 269 -3.34 0.21 -28.32
C ASP A 269 -3.01 -1.12 -27.61
N GLY A 270 -2.72 -1.06 -26.30
CA GLY A 270 -2.35 -2.23 -25.50
C GLY A 270 -0.92 -2.22 -24.94
N ASP A 271 -0.13 -1.22 -25.31
CA ASP A 271 1.16 -0.93 -24.69
C ASP A 271 0.99 -0.17 -23.36
N ARG A 272 2.07 -0.07 -22.60
CA ARG A 272 2.13 0.57 -21.26
C ARG A 272 1.88 2.10 -21.28
N VAL A 273 1.49 2.66 -22.43
CA VAL A 273 1.31 4.09 -22.69
C VAL A 273 -0.15 4.49 -22.45
N ALA A 274 -0.36 5.65 -21.83
CA ALA A 274 -1.70 6.07 -21.46
C ALA A 274 -2.48 6.72 -22.62
N VAL A 275 -2.00 7.88 -23.05
CA VAL A 275 -2.53 8.65 -24.17
C VAL A 275 -1.31 9.20 -24.91
N PRO A 276 -0.86 8.53 -25.98
CA PRO A 276 0.35 8.94 -26.68
C PRO A 276 0.18 10.31 -27.32
N ARG A 277 1.30 10.98 -27.63
CA ARG A 277 1.28 12.30 -28.28
C ARG A 277 0.53 12.29 -29.62
N GLU A 278 0.54 11.17 -30.33
CA GLU A 278 -0.25 10.98 -31.56
C GLU A 278 -1.76 11.11 -31.29
N ALA A 279 -2.28 10.49 -30.23
CA ALA A 279 -3.68 10.56 -29.86
C ALA A 279 -4.09 11.99 -29.48
N TRP A 280 -3.22 12.73 -28.77
CA TRP A 280 -3.45 14.15 -28.48
C TRP A 280 -3.59 14.99 -29.75
N ARG A 281 -2.75 14.75 -30.77
CA ARG A 281 -2.82 15.46 -32.06
C ARG A 281 -4.13 15.18 -32.80
N GLU A 282 -4.67 13.97 -32.69
CA GLU A 282 -5.99 13.64 -33.25
C GLU A 282 -7.13 14.32 -32.49
N ILE A 283 -6.98 14.55 -31.19
CA ILE A 283 -8.00 15.17 -30.34
C ILE A 283 -8.09 16.69 -30.55
N TYR A 284 -6.97 17.40 -30.74
CA TYR A 284 -6.93 18.86 -30.82
C TYR A 284 -7.89 19.52 -31.83
N PRO A 285 -8.13 18.96 -33.04
CA PRO A 285 -9.11 19.51 -33.98
C PRO A 285 -10.54 19.53 -33.44
N PHE A 286 -10.88 18.64 -32.51
CA PHE A 286 -12.26 18.42 -32.06
C PHE A 286 -12.52 18.83 -30.61
N SER A 287 -11.47 19.12 -29.83
CA SER A 287 -11.58 19.62 -28.45
C SER A 287 -10.77 20.90 -28.25
N PRO A 288 -11.44 22.06 -28.21
CA PRO A 288 -10.83 23.30 -27.75
C PRO A 288 -10.14 23.17 -26.39
N ALA A 289 -10.75 22.47 -25.42
CA ALA A 289 -10.17 22.26 -24.10
C ALA A 289 -8.86 21.46 -24.16
N ALA A 290 -8.77 20.43 -25.00
CA ALA A 290 -7.52 19.70 -25.21
C ALA A 290 -6.43 20.59 -25.82
N ARG A 291 -6.82 21.50 -26.73
CA ARG A 291 -5.89 22.43 -27.39
C ARG A 291 -5.27 23.42 -26.40
N GLU A 292 -5.98 23.81 -25.35
CA GLU A 292 -5.40 24.62 -24.27
C GLU A 292 -4.21 23.93 -23.58
N LEU A 293 -4.19 22.59 -23.56
CA LEU A 293 -3.10 21.81 -22.99
C LEU A 293 -1.94 21.55 -23.95
N GLN A 294 -2.09 21.88 -25.24
CA GLN A 294 -1.10 21.57 -26.29
C GLN A 294 0.33 22.04 -25.94
N PRO A 295 0.58 23.27 -25.44
CA PRO A 295 1.95 23.71 -25.11
C PRO A 295 2.62 22.85 -24.03
N TYR A 296 1.85 22.23 -23.15
CA TYR A 296 2.34 21.39 -22.06
C TYR A 296 2.49 19.93 -22.47
N VAL A 297 1.54 19.44 -23.27
CA VAL A 297 1.58 18.10 -23.86
C VAL A 297 2.76 17.99 -24.83
N ASP A 298 2.93 18.94 -25.75
CA ASP A 298 4.03 18.98 -26.73
C ASP A 298 5.36 19.49 -26.12
N GLY A 299 5.30 20.01 -24.89
CA GLY A 299 6.42 20.68 -24.22
C GLY A 299 7.23 19.80 -23.27
N GLU A 300 7.99 20.50 -22.41
CA GLU A 300 8.91 19.92 -21.42
C GLU A 300 8.16 19.12 -20.34
N LEU A 301 7.01 19.62 -19.87
CA LEU A 301 6.24 18.98 -18.79
C LEU A 301 5.96 17.49 -19.07
N PHE A 302 5.44 17.16 -20.25
CA PHE A 302 5.14 15.77 -20.60
C PHE A 302 6.41 14.95 -20.87
N ARG A 303 7.51 15.57 -21.29
CA ARG A 303 8.81 14.87 -21.43
C ARG A 303 9.35 14.47 -20.06
N ASP A 304 9.32 15.38 -19.09
CA ASP A 304 9.78 15.10 -17.72
C ASP A 304 8.97 13.95 -17.08
N TRP A 305 7.66 13.94 -17.29
CA TRP A 305 6.79 12.86 -16.81
C TRP A 305 7.04 11.53 -17.54
N ALA A 306 7.36 11.56 -18.84
CA ALA A 306 7.73 10.36 -19.58
C ALA A 306 9.05 9.78 -19.07
N GLU A 307 10.08 10.62 -18.84
CA GLU A 307 11.37 10.21 -18.28
C GLU A 307 11.23 9.63 -16.88
N THR A 308 10.43 10.28 -16.02
CA THR A 308 10.09 9.78 -14.67
C THR A 308 9.41 8.41 -14.74
N GLY A 309 8.48 8.24 -15.68
CA GLY A 309 7.78 6.97 -15.91
C GLY A 309 8.71 5.86 -16.41
N CYS A 310 9.62 6.17 -17.33
CA CYS A 310 10.63 5.25 -17.84
C CYS A 310 11.60 4.82 -16.73
N SER A 311 12.11 5.77 -15.94
CA SER A 311 13.03 5.51 -14.82
C SER A 311 12.40 4.62 -13.76
N SER A 312 11.19 4.96 -13.29
CA SER A 312 10.47 4.17 -12.27
C SER A 312 10.11 2.76 -12.75
N SER A 313 9.84 2.60 -14.04
CA SER A 313 9.47 1.32 -14.66
C SER A 313 10.64 0.56 -15.30
N ARG A 314 11.88 1.06 -15.20
CA ARG A 314 13.10 0.50 -15.83
C ARG A 314 12.94 0.22 -17.33
N ILE A 315 12.26 1.13 -18.05
CA ILE A 315 12.05 1.02 -19.51
C ILE A 315 13.24 1.67 -20.22
N VAL A 316 14.01 0.87 -20.97
CA VAL A 316 15.17 1.32 -21.75
C VAL A 316 15.12 0.66 -23.14
N PRO A 317 15.19 1.44 -24.25
CA PRO A 317 15.26 2.90 -24.30
C PRO A 317 13.92 3.56 -23.91
N CYS A 318 13.97 4.78 -23.36
CA CYS A 318 12.76 5.55 -23.10
C CYS A 318 12.20 6.11 -24.40
N HIS A 319 10.94 5.82 -24.70
CA HIS A 319 10.30 6.21 -25.95
C HIS A 319 9.65 7.61 -25.92
N GLY A 320 9.81 8.37 -24.81
CA GLY A 320 9.26 9.72 -24.66
C GLY A 320 7.75 9.79 -24.44
N GLU A 321 7.12 8.65 -24.17
CA GLU A 321 5.69 8.52 -23.90
C GLU A 321 5.38 8.24 -22.43
N ILE A 322 4.27 8.78 -21.94
CA ILE A 322 3.90 8.71 -20.52
C ILE A 322 3.19 7.38 -20.23
N SER A 323 3.72 6.65 -19.25
CA SER A 323 3.08 5.44 -18.74
C SER A 323 1.74 5.71 -18.05
N VAL A 324 0.82 4.74 -18.06
CA VAL A 324 -0.51 4.86 -17.41
C VAL A 324 -0.41 5.32 -15.95
N GLY A 325 0.60 4.85 -15.22
CA GLY A 325 0.83 5.20 -13.81
C GLY A 325 1.33 6.61 -13.51
N HIS A 326 1.67 7.39 -14.53
CA HIS A 326 2.14 8.77 -14.37
C HIS A 326 1.25 9.78 -15.09
N PHE A 327 0.43 9.32 -16.04
CA PHE A 327 -0.42 10.19 -16.85
C PHE A 327 -1.43 11.01 -16.03
N MET A 328 -1.95 10.45 -14.93
CA MET A 328 -2.87 11.21 -14.06
C MET A 328 -2.20 12.41 -13.39
N TYR A 329 -0.90 12.34 -13.09
CA TYR A 329 -0.15 13.47 -12.55
C TYR A 329 0.18 14.48 -13.65
N ALA A 330 0.63 14.00 -14.80
CA ALA A 330 0.93 14.84 -15.96
C ALA A 330 -0.29 15.65 -16.45
N LEU A 331 -1.47 15.03 -16.50
CA LEU A 331 -2.71 15.69 -16.86
C LEU A 331 -3.06 16.80 -15.86
N ARG A 332 -2.94 16.53 -14.55
CA ARG A 332 -3.22 17.54 -13.51
C ARG A 332 -2.26 18.71 -13.57
N ASP A 333 -0.96 18.44 -13.73
CA ASP A 333 0.04 19.50 -13.85
C ASP A 333 -0.21 20.36 -15.10
N ALA A 334 -0.60 19.76 -16.23
CA ALA A 334 -0.92 20.50 -17.44
C ALA A 334 -2.14 21.41 -17.24
N VAL A 335 -3.20 20.90 -16.61
CA VAL A 335 -4.42 21.66 -16.30
C VAL A 335 -4.12 22.80 -15.32
N TRP A 336 -3.33 22.55 -14.29
CA TRP A 336 -2.87 23.56 -13.34
C TRP A 336 -2.07 24.68 -14.03
N ARG A 337 -1.11 24.31 -14.89
CA ARG A 337 -0.29 25.28 -15.64
C ARG A 337 -1.10 26.05 -16.69
N ALA A 338 -2.17 25.46 -17.22
CA ALA A 338 -3.11 26.14 -18.11
C ALA A 338 -3.98 27.21 -17.41
N GLY A 339 -3.87 27.37 -16.08
CA GLY A 339 -4.53 28.43 -15.32
C GLY A 339 -5.74 27.97 -14.50
N TYR A 340 -6.08 26.68 -14.52
CA TYR A 340 -7.16 26.09 -13.71
C TYR A 340 -6.63 25.75 -12.31
N GLN A 341 -6.47 26.78 -11.49
CA GLN A 341 -5.73 26.74 -10.22
C GLN A 341 -6.62 26.65 -8.97
N ASP A 342 -7.88 26.23 -9.15
CA ASP A 342 -8.84 25.99 -8.08
C ASP A 342 -9.74 24.80 -8.43
N GLY A 343 -10.40 24.23 -7.42
CA GLY A 343 -11.25 23.05 -7.61
C GLY A 343 -12.39 23.27 -8.61
N PRO A 344 -13.21 24.32 -8.49
CA PRO A 344 -14.27 24.62 -9.44
C PRO A 344 -13.79 24.79 -10.89
N SER A 345 -12.71 25.56 -11.11
CA SER A 345 -12.17 25.79 -12.45
C SER A 345 -11.59 24.50 -13.04
N GLY A 346 -10.92 23.68 -12.23
CA GLY A 346 -10.45 22.34 -12.62
C GLY A 346 -11.61 21.39 -12.99
N GLU A 347 -12.63 21.26 -12.13
CA GLU A 347 -13.80 20.41 -12.42
C GLU A 347 -14.53 20.85 -13.69
N ALA A 348 -14.72 22.15 -13.89
CA ALA A 348 -15.32 22.70 -15.09
C ALA A 348 -14.48 22.38 -16.34
N PHE A 349 -13.15 22.50 -16.26
CA PHE A 349 -12.26 22.12 -17.35
C PHE A 349 -12.39 20.63 -17.70
N TYR A 350 -12.32 19.75 -16.70
CA TYR A 350 -12.46 18.31 -16.92
C TYR A 350 -13.81 17.94 -17.55
N GLU A 351 -14.90 18.57 -17.10
CA GLU A 351 -16.22 18.36 -17.68
C GLU A 351 -16.29 18.77 -19.16
N ARG A 352 -15.76 19.96 -19.49
CA ARG A 352 -15.71 20.43 -20.89
C ARG A 352 -14.87 19.49 -21.77
N LEU A 353 -13.67 19.14 -21.29
CA LEU A 353 -12.78 18.22 -22.00
C LEU A 353 -13.45 16.87 -22.28
N ALA A 354 -14.09 16.29 -21.27
CA ALA A 354 -14.83 15.04 -21.41
C ALA A 354 -15.95 15.17 -22.45
N HIS A 355 -16.76 16.22 -22.34
CA HIS A 355 -17.91 16.45 -23.23
C HIS A 355 -17.49 16.63 -24.70
N GLU A 356 -16.44 17.42 -24.96
CA GLU A 356 -15.93 17.68 -26.31
C GLU A 356 -15.41 16.40 -26.97
N VAL A 357 -14.57 15.65 -26.27
CA VAL A 357 -14.00 14.39 -26.77
C VAL A 357 -15.10 13.34 -26.94
N ASP A 358 -16.00 13.20 -25.98
CA ASP A 358 -17.09 12.23 -26.04
C ASP A 358 -18.06 12.52 -27.19
N SER A 359 -18.36 13.79 -27.45
CA SER A 359 -19.19 14.21 -28.60
C SER A 359 -18.50 13.86 -29.92
N ALA A 360 -17.19 14.14 -30.04
CA ALA A 360 -16.44 13.80 -31.25
C ALA A 360 -16.40 12.27 -31.51
N CYS A 361 -16.30 11.46 -30.46
CA CYS A 361 -16.43 10.01 -30.58
C CYS A 361 -17.85 9.58 -30.99
N ALA A 362 -18.90 10.18 -30.40
CA ALA A 362 -20.29 9.82 -30.66
C ALA A 362 -20.70 10.13 -32.12
N ASP A 363 -20.18 11.24 -32.66
CA ASP A 363 -20.39 11.65 -34.04
C ASP A 363 -19.54 10.85 -35.06
N GLY A 364 -18.66 9.95 -34.59
CA GLY A 364 -17.73 9.20 -35.44
C GLY A 364 -16.57 10.05 -36.00
N ARG A 365 -16.33 11.25 -35.47
CA ARG A 365 -15.21 12.13 -35.84
C ARG A 365 -13.89 11.67 -35.22
N LEU A 366 -13.94 11.02 -34.07
CA LEU A 366 -12.83 10.34 -33.43
C LEU A 366 -13.08 8.82 -33.36
N SER A 367 -12.04 8.04 -33.63
CA SER A 367 -12.07 6.59 -33.46
C SER A 367 -11.91 6.24 -31.98
N CYS A 368 -12.98 5.78 -31.35
CA CYS A 368 -13.00 5.56 -29.90
C CYS A 368 -13.46 4.14 -29.52
N ARG A 369 -13.02 3.71 -28.34
CA ARG A 369 -13.57 2.54 -27.63
C ARG A 369 -14.90 2.91 -26.93
N PRO A 370 -15.70 1.92 -26.51
CA PRO A 370 -16.93 2.18 -25.76
C PRO A 370 -16.69 3.04 -24.50
N PRO A 371 -17.66 3.88 -24.10
CA PRO A 371 -17.56 4.73 -22.91
C PRO A 371 -17.24 3.94 -21.64
N ARG A 372 -16.40 4.51 -20.78
CA ARG A 372 -15.95 3.91 -19.51
C ARG A 372 -15.78 4.98 -18.45
N TYR A 373 -15.88 4.56 -17.19
CA TYR A 373 -15.59 5.39 -16.03
C TYR A 373 -14.52 4.69 -15.19
N GLY A 374 -13.33 5.27 -15.15
CA GLY A 374 -12.20 4.70 -14.42
C GLY A 374 -10.85 5.01 -15.07
N ILE A 375 -9.80 4.88 -14.28
CA ILE A 375 -8.40 5.03 -14.73
C ILE A 375 -7.79 3.72 -15.21
N MET A 376 -8.48 2.58 -15.00
CA MET A 376 -7.97 1.28 -15.45
C MET A 376 -8.40 0.99 -16.89
N PRO A 377 -7.49 0.45 -17.71
CA PRO A 377 -7.81 0.05 -19.08
C PRO A 377 -8.77 -1.15 -19.12
N PRO A 378 -9.35 -1.46 -20.29
CA PRO A 378 -10.20 -2.63 -20.46
C PRO A 378 -9.52 -3.92 -20.07
N MET A 379 -10.09 -4.64 -19.10
CA MET A 379 -9.75 -6.04 -18.92
C MET A 379 -10.35 -6.85 -20.07
N ASP A 380 -9.50 -7.28 -20.98
CA ASP A 380 -9.81 -8.31 -21.97
C ASP A 380 -9.16 -9.65 -21.58
N VAL A 381 -9.54 -10.72 -22.29
CA VAL A 381 -9.01 -12.06 -22.03
C VAL A 381 -7.48 -12.08 -22.23
N ALA A 382 -6.96 -11.33 -23.20
CA ALA A 382 -5.52 -11.24 -23.43
C ALA A 382 -4.78 -10.65 -22.23
N THR A 383 -5.33 -9.63 -21.59
CA THR A 383 -4.77 -9.02 -20.37
C THR A 383 -4.82 -9.97 -19.20
N VAL A 384 -5.90 -10.71 -19.02
CA VAL A 384 -5.96 -11.77 -17.99
C VAL A 384 -4.89 -12.84 -18.24
N LEU A 385 -4.71 -13.28 -19.48
CA LEU A 385 -3.66 -14.25 -19.82
C LEU A 385 -2.25 -13.67 -19.60
N ARG A 386 -2.02 -12.39 -19.93
CA ARG A 386 -0.76 -11.69 -19.65
C ARG A 386 -0.49 -11.58 -18.15
N SER A 387 -1.49 -11.24 -17.34
CA SER A 387 -1.33 -11.13 -15.89
C SER A 387 -1.03 -12.50 -15.25
N LEU A 388 -1.63 -13.59 -15.76
CA LEU A 388 -1.30 -14.95 -15.33
C LEU A 388 0.15 -15.33 -15.65
N ARG A 389 0.71 -14.86 -16.77
CA ARG A 389 2.13 -15.08 -17.11
C ARG A 389 3.10 -14.36 -16.15
N LEU A 390 2.66 -13.30 -15.50
CA LEU A 390 3.45 -12.56 -14.50
C LEU A 390 3.37 -13.17 -13.10
N MET A 391 2.44 -14.11 -12.84
CA MET A 391 2.28 -14.75 -11.53
C MET A 391 3.57 -15.40 -11.00
N PRO A 392 4.36 -16.15 -11.78
CA PRO A 392 5.60 -16.76 -11.27
C PRO A 392 6.60 -15.72 -10.76
N GLU A 393 6.69 -14.57 -11.43
CA GLU A 393 7.56 -13.45 -11.01
C GLU A 393 7.05 -12.84 -9.70
N ALA A 394 5.75 -12.54 -9.62
CA ALA A 394 5.15 -11.98 -8.41
C ALA A 394 5.24 -12.93 -7.20
N VAL A 395 5.04 -14.23 -7.42
CA VAL A 395 5.26 -15.27 -6.41
C VAL A 395 6.74 -15.32 -6.01
N ALA A 396 7.68 -15.22 -6.95
CA ALA A 396 9.10 -15.22 -6.64
C ALA A 396 9.54 -14.00 -5.82
N VAL A 397 8.94 -12.82 -6.04
CA VAL A 397 9.20 -11.64 -5.20
C VAL A 397 8.59 -11.79 -3.81
N LEU A 398 7.33 -12.25 -3.71
CA LEU A 398 6.64 -12.38 -2.41
C LEU A 398 7.17 -13.53 -1.55
N VAL A 399 7.30 -14.74 -2.12
CA VAL A 399 7.71 -15.96 -1.42
C VAL A 399 9.23 -16.06 -1.34
N GLY A 400 9.91 -15.75 -2.44
CA GLY A 400 11.37 -15.85 -2.55
C GLY A 400 12.12 -14.65 -2.01
N LEU A 401 11.43 -13.54 -1.69
CA LEU A 401 12.06 -12.30 -1.20
C LEU A 401 13.21 -11.83 -2.10
N ARG A 402 13.07 -12.02 -3.43
CA ARG A 402 14.13 -11.80 -4.43
C ARG A 402 14.57 -10.34 -4.56
N GLU A 403 13.70 -9.40 -4.23
CA GLU A 403 14.01 -7.96 -4.23
C GLU A 403 14.28 -7.40 -2.83
N LEU A 404 14.44 -8.25 -1.82
CA LEU A 404 14.67 -7.80 -0.46
C LEU A 404 16.00 -7.03 -0.37
N SER A 405 15.92 -5.70 -0.31
CA SER A 405 17.05 -4.83 -0.06
C SER A 405 16.96 -4.28 1.36
N ILE A 406 17.94 -4.65 2.17
CA ILE A 406 18.15 -4.07 3.51
C ILE A 406 19.49 -3.33 3.43
N GLU A 407 19.64 -2.52 2.38
CA GLU A 407 20.81 -1.68 2.16
C GLU A 407 20.50 -0.25 2.59
N GLU A 408 21.50 0.40 3.15
CA GLU A 408 21.42 1.75 3.68
C GLU A 408 21.35 2.74 2.50
N GLN A 409 20.15 3.21 2.19
CA GLN A 409 19.97 4.40 1.34
C GLN A 409 20.11 5.65 2.20
N ALA A 410 20.91 6.61 1.75
CA ALA A 410 21.05 7.89 2.42
C ALA A 410 19.77 8.71 2.28
N SER A 411 19.45 9.51 3.30
CA SER A 411 18.51 10.60 3.12
C SER A 411 19.20 11.70 2.30
N ASP A 412 18.46 12.35 1.41
CA ASP A 412 19.02 13.34 0.49
C ASP A 412 18.02 14.47 0.24
N GLY A 413 18.54 15.70 0.15
CA GLY A 413 17.81 16.88 -0.23
C GLY A 413 18.43 18.18 0.27
N PRO A 414 17.90 19.34 -0.16
CA PRO A 414 18.22 20.64 0.42
C PRO A 414 18.19 20.63 1.95
N ILE A 415 19.23 21.15 2.62
CA ILE A 415 19.25 21.22 4.08
C ILE A 415 18.04 21.99 4.65
N GLN A 416 17.57 23.03 3.94
CA GLN A 416 16.42 23.85 4.33
C GLN A 416 15.09 23.08 4.26
N MET A 417 15.01 22.03 3.44
CA MET A 417 13.85 21.15 3.39
C MET A 417 14.04 19.93 4.29
N LEU A 418 15.25 19.39 4.35
CA LEU A 418 15.60 18.16 5.06
C LEU A 418 15.52 18.30 6.57
N MET A 419 16.08 19.38 7.15
CA MET A 419 16.05 19.55 8.61
C MET A 419 14.61 19.70 9.15
N PRO A 420 13.75 20.60 8.63
CA PRO A 420 12.36 20.69 9.09
C PRO A 420 11.56 19.40 8.83
N PHE A 421 11.91 18.65 7.78
CA PHE A 421 11.28 17.37 7.49
C PHE A 421 11.59 16.34 8.58
N LEU A 422 12.86 16.21 8.96
CA LEU A 422 13.32 15.29 10.00
C LEU A 422 12.82 15.68 11.39
N ASP A 423 12.86 16.97 11.71
CA ASP A 423 12.31 17.50 12.97
C ASP A 423 10.82 17.16 13.09
N TYR A 424 10.07 17.31 12.00
CA TYR A 424 8.64 17.05 12.00
C TYR A 424 8.31 15.58 12.29
N ILE A 425 9.06 14.65 11.69
CA ILE A 425 8.89 13.20 11.91
C ILE A 425 9.65 12.68 13.15
N ARG A 426 10.38 13.56 13.84
CA ARG A 426 11.21 13.28 15.03
C ARG A 426 12.25 12.20 14.76
N ALA A 427 13.04 12.40 13.71
CA ALA A 427 14.15 11.54 13.33
C ALA A 427 15.49 12.23 13.68
N ASP A 428 15.90 12.14 14.94
CA ASP A 428 17.16 12.73 15.43
C ASP A 428 18.37 11.82 15.15
N GLY A 429 19.58 12.39 14.99
CA GLY A 429 20.85 11.66 15.16
C GLY A 429 21.68 11.33 13.91
N PHE A 430 21.75 12.21 12.90
CA PHE A 430 22.51 11.94 11.68
C PHE A 430 23.66 12.94 11.44
N PRO A 431 24.89 12.49 11.13
CA PRO A 431 25.93 13.36 10.61
C PRO A 431 25.54 13.91 9.23
N LEU A 432 25.86 15.19 9.00
CA LEU A 432 25.66 15.89 7.74
C LEU A 432 26.93 15.74 6.87
N GLU A 433 26.79 15.17 5.67
CA GLU A 433 27.81 15.26 4.61
C GLU A 433 27.39 16.35 3.61
N ASP A 434 28.19 17.42 3.52
CA ASP A 434 27.96 18.57 2.63
C ASP A 434 28.43 18.24 1.21
N ASP A 435 27.53 17.71 0.39
CA ASP A 435 27.82 17.28 -0.99
C ASP A 435 27.12 18.18 -2.02
N PHE A 436 27.75 18.37 -3.18
CA PHE A 436 27.07 19.04 -4.29
C PHE A 436 25.93 18.14 -4.81
N SER A 437 24.70 18.64 -4.83
CA SER A 437 23.54 17.92 -5.39
C SER A 437 23.10 18.57 -6.69
N GLU A 438 23.33 17.87 -7.80
CA GLU A 438 22.97 18.30 -9.14
C GLU A 438 21.46 18.56 -9.26
N GLU A 439 20.63 17.63 -8.79
CA GLU A 439 19.16 17.76 -8.82
C GLU A 439 18.69 18.97 -8.02
N TYR A 440 19.21 19.14 -6.80
CA TYR A 440 18.88 20.29 -5.97
C TYR A 440 19.31 21.61 -6.62
N TYR A 441 20.52 21.65 -7.16
CA TYR A 441 21.05 22.84 -7.79
C TYR A 441 20.22 23.23 -9.01
N LEU A 442 19.80 22.27 -9.83
CA LEU A 442 18.93 22.54 -10.97
C LEU A 442 17.49 22.93 -10.55
N LEU A 443 16.97 22.34 -9.46
CA LEU A 443 15.65 22.70 -8.92
C LEU A 443 15.61 24.14 -8.42
N GLN A 444 16.66 24.60 -7.73
CA GLN A 444 16.75 25.97 -7.19
C GLN A 444 17.16 27.01 -8.24
N ASN A 445 17.74 26.57 -9.35
CA ASN A 445 18.25 27.45 -10.38
C ASN A 445 17.63 27.07 -11.74
N PRO A 446 16.34 27.39 -11.97
CA PRO A 446 15.63 27.06 -13.21
C PRO A 446 16.31 27.61 -14.47
N ASP A 447 17.03 28.72 -14.35
CA ASP A 447 17.87 29.32 -15.38
C ASP A 447 19.05 28.41 -15.78
N VAL A 448 19.73 27.84 -14.78
CA VAL A 448 20.80 26.86 -14.97
C VAL A 448 20.23 25.55 -15.52
N ALA A 449 19.10 25.09 -15.00
CA ALA A 449 18.43 23.89 -15.49
C ALA A 449 18.02 24.02 -16.96
N ALA A 450 17.48 25.17 -17.36
CA ALA A 450 17.18 25.46 -18.75
C ALA A 450 18.45 25.50 -19.62
N ALA A 451 19.55 26.06 -19.12
CA ALA A 451 20.82 26.10 -19.85
C ALA A 451 21.47 24.71 -20.01
N VAL A 452 21.38 23.85 -18.99
CA VAL A 452 21.80 22.45 -19.07
C VAL A 452 20.95 21.68 -20.08
N ARG A 453 19.63 21.87 -20.06
CA ARG A 453 18.71 21.23 -21.01
C ARG A 453 18.92 21.69 -22.46
N ARG A 454 19.32 22.95 -22.68
CA ARG A 454 19.70 23.47 -24.01
C ARG A 454 21.06 22.97 -24.50
N GLY A 455 21.87 22.34 -23.62
CA GLY A 455 23.23 21.91 -23.92
C GLY A 455 24.27 23.04 -23.86
N ASP A 456 23.89 24.24 -23.40
CA ASP A 456 24.80 25.37 -23.18
C ASP A 456 25.77 25.08 -22.02
N LEU A 457 25.32 24.26 -21.07
CA LEU A 457 26.08 23.73 -19.94
C LEU A 457 25.96 22.21 -19.90
N LYS A 458 27.02 21.51 -19.53
CA LYS A 458 27.04 20.05 -19.40
C LYS A 458 26.25 19.57 -18.18
N SER A 459 26.25 20.35 -17.11
CA SER A 459 25.54 20.04 -15.87
C SER A 459 25.41 21.29 -14.99
N GLY A 460 24.45 21.29 -14.06
CA GLY A 460 24.33 22.27 -13.00
C GLY A 460 25.58 22.31 -12.13
N GLY A 461 26.24 21.18 -11.91
CA GLY A 461 27.54 21.09 -11.26
C GLY A 461 28.67 21.79 -12.01
N GLU A 462 28.63 21.82 -13.34
CA GLU A 462 29.55 22.65 -14.13
C GLU A 462 29.31 24.13 -13.85
N HIS A 463 28.06 24.59 -13.93
CA HIS A 463 27.71 25.96 -13.59
C HIS A 463 28.07 26.32 -12.15
N TYR A 464 27.79 25.44 -11.18
CA TYR A 464 28.07 25.69 -9.78
C TYR A 464 29.56 25.90 -9.52
N LYS A 465 30.40 25.08 -10.16
CA LYS A 465 31.86 25.19 -10.06
C LYS A 465 32.40 26.46 -10.73
N LEU A 466 31.85 26.84 -11.89
CA LEU A 466 32.35 27.96 -12.69
C LEU A 466 31.82 29.33 -12.21
N HIS A 467 30.55 29.39 -11.83
CA HIS A 467 29.82 30.64 -11.57
C HIS A 467 29.05 30.60 -10.24
N GLY A 468 28.35 29.50 -9.97
CA GLY A 468 27.39 29.43 -8.87
C GLY A 468 27.92 29.73 -7.47
N LYS A 469 29.15 29.32 -7.16
CA LYS A 469 29.81 29.66 -5.88
C LYS A 469 30.04 31.16 -5.72
N GLN A 470 30.41 31.85 -6.80
CA GLN A 470 30.67 33.29 -6.78
C GLN A 470 29.36 34.09 -6.75
N GLU A 471 28.31 33.54 -7.34
CA GLU A 471 26.95 34.09 -7.32
C GLU A 471 26.21 33.88 -5.99
N GLY A 472 26.84 33.22 -5.01
CA GLY A 472 26.21 32.92 -3.71
C GLY A 472 25.09 31.89 -3.78
N ARG A 473 24.97 31.14 -4.88
CA ARG A 473 23.95 30.09 -5.05
C ARG A 473 24.33 28.89 -4.18
N SER A 474 23.36 28.31 -3.48
CA SER A 474 23.58 27.07 -2.70
C SER A 474 23.64 25.89 -3.65
N GLY A 475 24.81 25.25 -3.78
CA GLY A 475 25.00 24.03 -4.57
C GLY A 475 24.92 22.75 -3.75
N THR A 476 24.81 22.87 -2.43
CA THR A 476 24.91 21.71 -1.56
C THR A 476 23.53 21.17 -1.20
N GLY A 477 23.30 19.91 -1.56
CA GLY A 477 22.33 19.07 -0.88
C GLY A 477 23.06 18.39 0.27
N VAL A 478 22.38 18.11 1.37
CA VAL A 478 23.03 17.36 2.44
C VAL A 478 22.61 15.91 2.34
N ARG A 479 23.60 15.03 2.26
CA ARG A 479 23.37 13.61 2.47
C ARG A 479 23.56 13.30 3.94
N LEU A 480 22.54 12.69 4.52
CA LEU A 480 22.63 12.14 5.86
C LEU A 480 22.99 10.68 5.74
N THR A 481 24.26 10.39 5.97
CA THR A 481 24.77 9.05 6.24
C THR A 481 24.74 8.81 7.74
N ARG A 482 24.90 7.58 8.23
CA ARG A 482 24.88 7.31 9.67
C ARG A 482 26.31 7.14 10.19
N ASN A 483 26.70 7.83 11.28
CA ASN A 483 27.96 7.56 12.00
C ASN A 483 27.83 6.77 13.30
N GLU A 484 26.63 6.45 13.77
CA GLU A 484 26.49 5.80 15.07
C GLU A 484 26.58 4.25 15.01
N GLN A 485 27.24 3.60 15.96
CA GLN A 485 27.40 2.13 15.99
C GLN A 485 26.10 1.29 16.19
N PRO A 486 25.08 1.72 16.98
CA PRO A 486 23.94 0.87 17.34
C PRO A 486 23.06 0.40 16.17
N GLY A 487 22.50 1.31 15.38
CA GLY A 487 21.67 1.00 14.21
C GLY A 487 22.41 0.28 13.07
N ARG A 488 23.74 0.38 12.94
CA ARG A 488 24.53 -0.38 11.96
C ARG A 488 24.54 -1.85 12.39
N THR A 489 24.72 -2.08 13.69
CA THR A 489 24.57 -3.41 14.30
C THR A 489 23.14 -3.93 14.12
N VAL A 490 22.12 -3.12 14.42
CA VAL A 490 20.71 -3.53 14.24
C VAL A 490 20.40 -3.85 12.77
N MET A 491 20.81 -3.01 11.82
CA MET A 491 20.62 -3.27 10.40
C MET A 491 21.37 -4.53 9.95
N SER A 492 22.60 -4.76 10.42
CA SER A 492 23.31 -6.02 10.16
C SER A 492 22.57 -7.26 10.68
N LEU A 493 22.01 -7.17 11.88
CA LEU A 493 21.18 -8.24 12.47
C LEU A 493 19.88 -8.44 11.68
N LEU A 494 19.20 -7.37 11.30
CA LEU A 494 17.98 -7.42 10.48
C LEU A 494 18.28 -7.95 9.07
N SER A 495 19.43 -7.62 8.48
CA SER A 495 19.89 -8.18 7.21
C SER A 495 20.18 -9.67 7.33
N ALA A 496 20.81 -10.12 8.42
CA ALA A 496 21.00 -11.54 8.70
C ALA A 496 19.66 -12.27 8.88
N LEU A 497 18.70 -11.64 9.56
CA LEU A 497 17.35 -12.15 9.73
C LEU A 497 16.61 -12.22 8.39
N GLY A 498 16.70 -11.18 7.55
CA GLY A 498 16.16 -11.17 6.20
C GLY A 498 16.68 -12.33 5.34
N ARG A 499 17.98 -12.64 5.41
CA ARG A 499 18.58 -13.82 4.78
C ARG A 499 18.01 -15.14 5.31
N ALA A 500 17.75 -15.23 6.62
CA ALA A 500 17.08 -16.39 7.19
C ALA A 500 15.65 -16.54 6.63
N TYR A 501 14.90 -15.44 6.48
CA TYR A 501 13.56 -15.48 5.87
C TYR A 501 13.60 -15.88 4.39
N GLN A 502 14.60 -15.43 3.62
CA GLN A 502 14.81 -15.84 2.23
C GLN A 502 14.94 -17.37 2.09
N LEU A 503 15.47 -18.05 3.11
CA LEU A 503 15.55 -19.51 3.15
C LEU A 503 14.27 -20.15 3.72
N LEU A 504 13.72 -19.60 4.81
CA LEU A 504 12.63 -20.21 5.55
C LEU A 504 11.26 -20.05 4.89
N ILE A 505 10.94 -18.88 4.32
CA ILE A 505 9.62 -18.58 3.77
C ILE A 505 9.27 -19.48 2.57
N PRO A 506 10.16 -19.71 1.59
CA PRO A 506 9.87 -20.64 0.50
C PRO A 506 9.57 -22.05 0.98
N VAL A 507 10.39 -22.57 1.91
CA VAL A 507 10.21 -23.91 2.48
C VAL A 507 8.92 -24.00 3.26
N ALA A 508 8.64 -23.04 4.15
CA ALA A 508 7.42 -22.99 4.93
C ALA A 508 6.16 -22.87 4.05
N THR A 509 6.24 -22.08 2.98
CA THR A 509 5.13 -21.91 2.02
C THR A 509 4.88 -23.21 1.26
N ALA A 510 5.92 -23.89 0.78
CA ALA A 510 5.79 -25.16 0.08
C ALA A 510 5.19 -26.26 0.99
N LEU A 511 5.69 -26.37 2.23
CA LEU A 511 5.14 -27.28 3.23
C LEU A 511 3.69 -26.92 3.58
N GLY A 512 3.39 -25.62 3.72
CA GLY A 512 2.05 -25.11 3.98
C GLY A 512 1.06 -25.46 2.87
N LEU A 513 1.44 -25.29 1.60
CA LEU A 513 0.63 -25.69 0.45
C LEU A 513 0.37 -27.20 0.41
N ALA A 514 1.40 -28.01 0.65
CA ALA A 514 1.27 -29.47 0.70
C ALA A 514 0.33 -29.91 1.85
N ALA A 515 0.53 -29.34 3.04
CA ALA A 515 -0.30 -29.58 4.22
C ALA A 515 -1.76 -29.18 3.98
N PHE A 516 -1.98 -27.99 3.42
CA PHE A 516 -3.31 -27.48 3.06
C PHE A 516 -3.99 -28.40 2.04
N GLY A 517 -3.32 -28.76 0.95
CA GLY A 517 -3.87 -29.64 -0.08
C GLY A 517 -4.25 -31.02 0.47
N TRP A 518 -3.39 -31.61 1.30
CA TRP A 518 -3.68 -32.89 1.96
C TRP A 518 -4.89 -32.81 2.90
N ARG A 519 -4.95 -31.75 3.72
CA ARG A 519 -6.08 -31.53 4.65
C ARG A 519 -7.38 -31.23 3.91
N LEU A 520 -7.32 -30.49 2.82
CA LEU A 520 -8.45 -30.24 1.93
C LEU A 520 -8.97 -31.53 1.31
N TRP A 521 -8.09 -32.40 0.82
CA TRP A 521 -8.47 -33.71 0.27
C TRP A 521 -9.22 -34.58 1.29
N ILE A 522 -8.73 -34.65 2.54
CA ILE A 522 -9.42 -35.34 3.64
C ILE A 522 -10.79 -34.68 3.93
N ALA A 523 -10.84 -33.35 3.98
CA ALA A 523 -12.08 -32.63 4.27
C ALA A 523 -13.15 -32.86 3.20
N VAL A 524 -12.76 -32.85 1.92
CA VAL A 524 -13.65 -33.17 0.79
C VAL A 524 -14.15 -34.62 0.89
N GLY A 525 -13.28 -35.57 1.19
CA GLY A 525 -13.68 -36.98 1.35
C GLY A 525 -14.57 -37.26 2.56
N THR A 526 -14.53 -36.42 3.60
CA THR A 526 -15.32 -36.58 4.83
C THR A 526 -16.53 -35.64 4.92
N GLY A 527 -16.63 -34.64 4.03
CA GLY A 527 -17.62 -33.56 4.09
C GLY A 527 -17.45 -32.62 5.29
N ARG A 528 -16.32 -32.67 6.01
CA ARG A 528 -16.07 -31.87 7.22
C ARG A 528 -14.93 -30.90 7.01
N PHE A 529 -15.20 -29.60 7.16
CA PHE A 529 -14.22 -28.53 6.97
C PHE A 529 -13.86 -27.91 8.33
N PRO A 530 -12.73 -28.33 8.95
CA PRO A 530 -12.35 -27.81 10.26
C PRO A 530 -11.90 -26.34 10.17
N LEU A 531 -12.09 -25.57 11.23
CA LEU A 531 -11.78 -24.13 11.27
C LEU A 531 -10.34 -23.78 10.80
N PRO A 532 -9.26 -24.52 11.16
CA PRO A 532 -7.92 -24.24 10.64
C PRO A 532 -7.79 -24.34 9.12
N LEU A 533 -8.55 -25.23 8.48
CA LEU A 533 -8.59 -25.35 7.03
C LEU A 533 -9.29 -24.16 6.39
N ILE A 534 -10.42 -23.70 6.97
CA ILE A 534 -11.15 -22.52 6.49
C ILE A 534 -10.27 -21.28 6.62
N VAL A 535 -9.64 -21.08 7.78
CA VAL A 535 -8.71 -19.96 8.01
C VAL A 535 -7.54 -19.99 7.03
N SER A 536 -6.97 -21.17 6.76
CA SER A 536 -5.88 -21.31 5.77
C SER A 536 -6.36 -20.98 4.35
N ALA A 537 -7.57 -21.40 3.96
CA ALA A 537 -8.16 -21.05 2.66
C ALA A 537 -8.40 -19.54 2.53
N MET A 538 -8.90 -18.89 3.58
CA MET A 538 -9.08 -17.43 3.62
C MET A 538 -7.75 -16.70 3.47
N LEU A 539 -6.73 -17.10 4.23
CA LEU A 539 -5.38 -16.52 4.14
C LEU A 539 -4.77 -16.68 2.75
N LEU A 540 -4.92 -17.85 2.13
CA LEU A 540 -4.47 -18.09 0.76
C LEU A 540 -5.24 -17.21 -0.24
N ALA A 541 -6.55 -17.02 -0.05
CA ALA A 541 -7.35 -16.12 -0.90
C ALA A 541 -6.89 -14.67 -0.81
N VAL A 542 -6.48 -14.19 0.37
CA VAL A 542 -5.87 -12.85 0.56
C VAL A 542 -4.58 -12.73 -0.25
N VAL A 543 -3.71 -13.73 -0.18
CA VAL A 543 -2.44 -13.77 -0.93
C VAL A 543 -2.70 -13.76 -2.44
N VAL A 544 -3.58 -14.63 -2.93
CA VAL A 544 -3.93 -14.73 -4.35
C VAL A 544 -4.60 -13.45 -4.86
N SER A 545 -5.49 -12.85 -4.08
CA SER A 545 -6.15 -11.58 -4.42
C SER A 545 -5.11 -10.47 -4.64
N ARG A 546 -4.15 -10.33 -3.72
CA ARG A 546 -3.11 -9.29 -3.85
C ARG A 546 -2.17 -9.56 -5.01
N LEU A 547 -1.73 -10.82 -5.21
CA LEU A 547 -0.91 -11.20 -6.36
C LEU A 547 -1.63 -10.88 -7.67
N SER A 548 -2.92 -11.21 -7.77
CA SER A 548 -3.74 -10.95 -8.95
C SER A 548 -3.83 -9.46 -9.25
N LEU A 549 -4.13 -8.63 -8.25
CA LEU A 549 -4.17 -7.17 -8.41
C LEU A 549 -2.82 -6.63 -8.90
N VAL A 550 -1.71 -7.07 -8.29
CA VAL A 550 -0.37 -6.61 -8.64
C VAL A 550 0.00 -7.00 -10.07
N CYS A 551 -0.29 -8.24 -10.48
CA CYS A 551 -0.06 -8.70 -11.85
C CYS A 551 -0.91 -7.93 -12.87
N ILE A 552 -2.20 -7.68 -12.58
CA ILE A 552 -3.09 -6.93 -13.49
C ILE A 552 -2.56 -5.51 -13.71
N LEU A 553 -2.25 -4.80 -12.63
CA LEU A 553 -1.69 -3.45 -12.72
C LEU A 553 -0.32 -3.40 -13.39
N SER A 554 0.47 -4.49 -13.31
CA SER A 554 1.78 -4.60 -13.97
C SER A 554 1.71 -4.79 -15.48
N VAL A 555 0.58 -5.28 -15.98
CA VAL A 555 0.31 -5.32 -17.43
C VAL A 555 0.13 -3.89 -17.97
N TYR A 556 -0.56 -3.03 -17.23
CA TYR A 556 -0.96 -1.70 -17.69
C TYR A 556 0.11 -0.60 -17.50
N GLY A 557 1.34 -0.94 -17.16
CA GLY A 557 2.45 0.00 -17.32
C GLY A 557 3.01 0.66 -16.09
N MET A 558 2.68 0.16 -14.89
CA MET A 558 3.54 0.38 -13.73
C MET A 558 4.30 -0.92 -13.44
N ALA A 559 5.64 -0.90 -13.38
CA ALA A 559 6.41 -2.05 -12.88
C ALA A 559 6.20 -2.21 -11.36
N ILE A 560 5.06 -2.78 -10.96
CA ILE A 560 4.65 -2.88 -9.55
C ILE A 560 4.83 -4.26 -8.95
N ILE A 561 5.40 -5.22 -9.68
CA ILE A 561 5.92 -6.45 -9.09
C ILE A 561 7.18 -6.08 -8.29
N ARG A 562 6.95 -5.47 -7.13
CA ARG A 562 7.97 -5.00 -6.22
C ARG A 562 7.55 -5.26 -4.79
N GLU A 563 8.54 -5.32 -3.91
CA GLU A 563 8.34 -5.59 -2.50
C GLU A 563 7.26 -4.70 -1.85
N GLN A 564 7.29 -3.39 -2.08
CA GLN A 564 6.34 -2.44 -1.46
C GLN A 564 4.86 -2.72 -1.79
N TYR A 565 4.56 -3.22 -2.99
CA TYR A 565 3.19 -3.49 -3.42
C TYR A 565 2.73 -4.88 -3.00
N LEU A 566 3.66 -5.83 -2.84
CA LEU A 566 3.37 -7.20 -2.40
C LEU A 566 3.37 -7.34 -0.86
N ALA A 567 4.07 -6.45 -0.16
CA ALA A 567 4.19 -6.39 1.29
C ALA A 567 2.87 -6.64 2.05
N PRO A 568 1.70 -6.08 1.67
CA PRO A 568 0.45 -6.31 2.41
C PRO A 568 0.01 -7.77 2.49
N ALA A 569 0.40 -8.63 1.53
CA ALA A 569 0.07 -10.05 1.55
C ALA A 569 1.05 -10.91 2.37
N SER A 570 2.22 -10.38 2.72
CA SER A 570 3.29 -11.15 3.39
C SER A 570 2.88 -11.69 4.76
N GLY A 571 2.15 -10.90 5.57
CA GLY A 571 1.63 -11.37 6.86
C GLY A 571 0.64 -12.53 6.70
N ALA A 572 -0.20 -12.47 5.66
CA ALA A 572 -1.14 -13.56 5.35
C ALA A 572 -0.40 -14.82 4.88
N LEU A 573 0.67 -14.68 4.09
CA LEU A 573 1.52 -15.79 3.66
C LEU A 573 2.20 -16.49 4.84
N ILE A 574 2.76 -15.72 5.78
CA ILE A 574 3.40 -16.25 7.00
C ILE A 574 2.37 -17.04 7.82
N LEU A 575 1.21 -16.44 8.07
CA LEU A 575 0.11 -17.09 8.80
C LEU A 575 -0.36 -18.36 8.11
N PHE A 576 -0.59 -18.31 6.78
CA PHE A 576 -1.01 -19.46 5.97
C PHE A 576 -0.04 -20.62 6.12
N SER A 577 1.25 -20.33 5.96
CA SER A 577 2.32 -21.34 5.97
C SER A 577 2.39 -22.07 7.31
N ILE A 578 2.33 -21.32 8.43
CA ILE A 578 2.47 -21.90 9.77
C ILE A 578 1.19 -22.59 10.21
N ILE A 579 0.00 -22.01 9.97
CA ILE A 579 -1.28 -22.58 10.38
C ILE A 579 -1.56 -23.89 9.61
N SER A 580 -1.32 -23.92 8.31
CA SER A 580 -1.54 -25.12 7.49
C SER A 580 -0.66 -26.29 7.97
N CYS A 581 0.63 -26.01 8.22
CA CYS A 581 1.55 -27.01 8.78
C CYS A 581 1.11 -27.48 10.18
N SER A 582 0.74 -26.55 11.07
CA SER A 582 0.29 -26.86 12.42
C SER A 582 -0.97 -27.75 12.41
N ASP A 583 -1.95 -27.44 11.56
CA ASP A 583 -3.17 -28.25 11.41
C ASP A 583 -2.87 -29.66 10.91
N ALA A 584 -1.99 -29.81 9.92
CA ALA A 584 -1.58 -31.13 9.43
C ALA A 584 -0.86 -31.96 10.49
N VAL A 585 0.08 -31.36 11.23
CA VAL A 585 0.78 -32.04 12.34
C VAL A 585 -0.20 -32.44 13.45
N ASN A 586 -1.11 -31.54 13.83
CA ASN A 586 -2.13 -31.83 14.82
C ASN A 586 -3.04 -32.99 14.40
N HIS A 587 -3.42 -33.06 13.12
CA HIS A 587 -4.21 -34.16 12.60
C HIS A 587 -3.45 -35.50 12.65
N LEU A 588 -2.16 -35.50 12.32
CA LEU A 588 -1.30 -36.69 12.43
C LEU A 588 -1.17 -37.17 13.87
N LEU A 589 -0.93 -36.26 14.81
CA LEU A 589 -0.83 -36.58 16.23
C LEU A 589 -2.13 -37.15 16.79
N ASP A 590 -3.27 -36.59 16.37
CA ASP A 590 -4.59 -37.09 16.79
C ASP A 590 -4.85 -38.50 16.23
N ARG A 591 -4.45 -38.81 15.00
CA ARG A 591 -4.50 -40.18 14.45
C ARG A 591 -3.58 -41.14 15.19
N TYR A 592 -2.35 -40.73 15.49
CA TYR A 592 -1.38 -41.56 16.21
C TYR A 592 -1.86 -41.88 17.64
N ARG A 593 -2.42 -40.89 18.34
CA ARG A 593 -2.99 -41.06 19.68
C ARG A 593 -4.28 -41.88 19.64
N GLY A 594 -5.14 -41.67 18.63
CA GLY A 594 -6.36 -42.47 18.42
C GLY A 594 -6.10 -43.93 18.03
N GLY A 595 -4.87 -44.29 17.65
CA GLY A 595 -4.42 -45.67 17.39
C GLY A 595 -3.77 -46.37 18.59
N LYS A 596 -3.51 -45.67 19.70
CA LYS A 596 -3.09 -46.28 20.97
C LYS A 596 -4.31 -46.36 21.90
N PRO A 597 -4.67 -47.54 22.43
CA PRO A 597 -5.71 -47.63 23.44
C PRO A 597 -5.16 -47.03 24.73
N ASP A 598 -5.42 -45.75 24.97
CA ASP A 598 -5.06 -45.11 26.24
C ASP A 598 -6.08 -45.53 27.30
N ARG A 599 -5.68 -46.53 28.11
CA ARG A 599 -6.26 -46.74 29.43
C ARG A 599 -5.94 -45.50 30.26
N ALA A 600 -7.00 -44.84 30.73
CA ALA A 600 -7.03 -43.73 31.69
C ALA A 600 -7.03 -42.31 31.11
N ALA A 601 -8.25 -41.81 30.86
CA ALA A 601 -8.71 -40.53 31.44
C ALA A 601 -10.22 -40.38 31.22
N LYS A 602 -11.01 -40.93 32.15
CA LYS A 602 -12.34 -40.38 32.43
C LYS A 602 -12.11 -39.10 33.25
N HIS A 603 -12.42 -37.93 32.71
CA HIS A 603 -12.94 -36.83 33.51
C HIS A 603 -13.83 -35.92 32.64
N PRO A 604 -15.09 -35.68 33.03
CA PRO A 604 -16.02 -34.85 32.29
C PRO A 604 -15.71 -33.36 32.51
N LEU A 605 -15.67 -32.59 31.42
CA LEU A 605 -15.53 -31.14 31.44
C LEU A 605 -16.88 -30.51 31.82
N VAL A 606 -16.94 -29.95 33.02
CA VAL A 606 -17.90 -28.91 33.43
C VAL A 606 -17.06 -27.71 33.91
N ASN A 607 -17.45 -26.53 33.42
CA ASN A 607 -16.96 -25.15 33.65
C ASN A 607 -15.92 -24.58 32.68
#